data_AF-A0A9X3S6Y9-F1
#
_entry.id   AF-A0A9X3S6Y9-F1
#
_cell.length_a   1.000
_cell.length_b   1.000
_cell.length_c   1.000
_cell.angle_alpha   90.00
_cell.angle_beta   90.00
_cell.angle_gamma   90.00
#
_symmetry.space_group_name_H-M   'P 1'
#
loop_
_entity.id
_entity.type
_entity.pdbx_description
1 polymer ?
#
loop_
_entity_poly.entity_id
_entity_poly.type
_entity_poly.pdbx_seq_one_letter_code
_entity_poly.pdbx_strand_id
1 'polypeptide(L)'
;MIAAGVFLVAVPIAFNVAFARLAATFDYPDVLHHPTHEVLAKFTAGGRALVLTWWAFAMTALLMVPLVVLTSDAYDATALTTTVGVLAAAVQLLGLIRWPFLVPYLAEHAGDPATDIH
;
A
#
# COMPACT_ATOMS: atom_id res chain seq x y z
N MET A 1 -16.41 9.79 19.46
CA MET A 1 -15.17 10.51 19.83
C MET A 1 -13.96 9.61 20.14
N ILE A 2 -13.99 8.72 21.15
CA ILE A 2 -12.80 7.93 21.52
C ILE A 2 -12.30 7.07 20.34
N ALA A 3 -13.19 6.38 19.63
CA ALA A 3 -12.83 5.56 18.46
C ALA A 3 -12.15 6.40 17.35
N ALA A 4 -12.70 7.57 17.02
CA ALA A 4 -12.08 8.48 16.05
C ALA A 4 -10.67 8.91 16.47
N GLY A 5 -10.49 9.27 17.76
CA GLY A 5 -9.18 9.61 18.31
C GLY A 5 -8.17 8.44 18.25
N VAL A 6 -8.61 7.22 18.55
CA VAL A 6 -7.78 6.01 18.42
C VAL A 6 -7.36 5.79 16.98
N PHE A 7 -8.28 5.86 16.02
CA PHE A 7 -7.96 5.70 14.59
C PHE A 7 -7.03 6.81 14.09
N LEU A 8 -7.22 8.06 14.55
CA LEU A 8 -6.38 9.21 14.19
C LEU A 8 -4.92 9.04 14.61
N VAL A 9 -4.65 8.25 15.65
CA VAL A 9 -3.29 7.95 16.11
C VAL A 9 -2.79 6.64 15.51
N ALA A 10 -3.59 5.57 15.57
CA ALA A 10 -3.17 4.24 15.19
C ALA A 10 -2.93 4.09 13.68
N VAL A 11 -3.78 4.68 12.84
CA VAL A 11 -3.66 4.53 11.38
C VAL A 11 -2.39 5.20 10.84
N PRO A 12 -2.04 6.46 11.19
CA PRO A 12 -0.79 7.06 10.76
C PRO A 12 0.45 6.34 11.28
N ILE A 13 0.42 5.83 12.52
CA ILE A 13 1.52 5.03 13.07
C ILE A 13 1.70 3.75 12.25
N ALA A 14 0.62 3.00 12.01
CA ALA A 14 0.68 1.78 11.22
C ALA A 14 1.19 2.04 9.80
N PHE A 15 0.73 3.13 9.16
CA PHE A 15 1.18 3.55 7.84
C PHE A 15 2.69 3.81 7.82
N ASN A 16 3.20 4.62 8.77
CA ASN A 16 4.62 4.96 8.83
C ASN A 16 5.49 3.75 9.16
N VAL A 17 5.04 2.85 10.05
CA VAL A 17 5.76 1.61 10.36
C VAL A 17 5.86 0.71 9.13
N ALA A 18 4.76 0.53 8.39
CA ALA A 18 4.76 -0.25 7.17
C ALA A 18 5.66 0.38 6.08
N PHE A 19 5.58 1.70 5.91
CA PHE A 19 6.44 2.45 4.99
C PHE A 19 7.93 2.32 5.36
N ALA A 20 8.28 2.53 6.64
CA ALA A 20 9.66 2.40 7.11
C ALA A 20 10.20 0.97 6.95
N ARG A 21 9.34 -0.03 7.13
CA ARG A 21 9.71 -1.43 6.89
C ARG A 21 9.99 -1.68 5.41
N LEU A 22 9.15 -1.15 4.51
CA LEU A 22 9.40 -1.21 3.06
C LEU A 22 10.69 -0.49 2.67
N ALA A 23 10.97 0.67 3.26
CA ALA A 23 12.23 1.39 3.05
C ALA A 23 13.43 0.52 3.46
N ALA A 24 13.38 -0.08 4.66
CA ALA A 24 14.47 -0.90 5.18
C ALA A 24 14.69 -2.22 4.43
N THR A 25 13.63 -2.85 3.89
CA THR A 25 13.74 -4.18 3.25
C THR A 25 13.79 -4.14 1.74
N PHE A 26 13.27 -3.08 1.12
CA PHE A 26 13.03 -3.02 -0.33
C PHE A 26 13.49 -1.70 -0.96
N ASP A 27 14.18 -0.83 -0.22
CA ASP A 27 14.62 0.49 -0.71
C ASP A 27 13.47 1.36 -1.21
N TYR A 28 12.28 1.22 -0.61
CA TYR A 28 11.15 2.06 -0.96
C TYR A 28 11.33 3.50 -0.41
N PRO A 29 11.06 4.57 -1.19
CA PRO A 29 10.49 4.59 -2.54
C PRO A 29 11.51 4.59 -3.69
N ASP A 30 12.80 4.65 -3.40
CA ASP A 30 13.87 4.79 -4.42
C ASP A 30 13.87 3.65 -5.44
N VAL A 31 13.51 2.44 -5.03
CA VAL A 31 13.31 1.27 -5.91
C VAL A 31 12.36 1.52 -7.08
N LEU A 32 11.44 2.49 -6.97
CA LEU A 32 10.53 2.87 -8.06
C LEU A 32 11.25 3.54 -9.25
N HIS A 33 12.44 4.07 -9.02
CA HIS A 33 13.27 4.69 -10.07
C HIS A 33 14.22 3.69 -10.73
N HIS A 34 14.31 2.46 -10.22
CA HIS A 34 15.18 1.43 -10.76
C HIS A 34 14.57 0.77 -12.01
N PRO A 35 15.41 0.19 -12.88
CA PRO A 35 14.95 -0.62 -14.00
C PRO A 35 14.06 -1.79 -13.54
N THR A 36 13.02 -2.13 -14.31
CA THR A 36 12.04 -3.17 -13.96
C THR A 36 12.67 -4.50 -13.57
N HIS A 37 13.74 -4.93 -14.26
CA HIS A 37 14.41 -6.20 -13.96
C HIS A 37 15.07 -6.21 -12.57
N GLU A 38 15.64 -5.08 -12.12
CA GLU A 38 16.20 -4.96 -10.77
C GLU A 38 15.11 -4.99 -9.70
N VAL A 39 13.99 -4.30 -9.96
CA VAL A 39 12.83 -4.29 -9.06
C VAL A 39 12.27 -5.70 -8.87
N LEU A 40 12.08 -6.45 -9.97
CA LEU A 40 11.60 -7.83 -9.94
C LEU A 40 12.60 -8.74 -9.21
N ALA A 41 13.90 -8.62 -9.46
CA ALA A 41 14.92 -9.40 -8.78
C ALA A 41 14.94 -9.12 -7.26
N LYS A 42 14.91 -7.84 -6.85
CA LYS A 42 14.79 -7.44 -5.44
C LYS A 42 13.50 -7.97 -4.80
N PHE A 43 12.39 -7.97 -5.54
CA PHE A 43 11.10 -8.44 -5.04
C PHE A 43 11.10 -9.96 -4.82
N THR A 44 11.64 -10.72 -5.77
CA THR A 44 11.84 -12.18 -5.65
C THR A 44 12.76 -12.50 -4.47
N ALA A 45 13.84 -11.73 -4.27
CA ALA A 45 14.74 -11.89 -3.13
C ALA A 45 14.07 -11.57 -1.78
N GLY A 46 13.20 -10.56 -1.73
CA GLY A 46 12.42 -10.20 -0.53
C GLY A 46 11.34 -11.23 -0.17
N GLY A 47 10.86 -11.99 -1.15
CA GLY A 47 9.97 -13.13 -0.98
C GLY A 47 8.67 -12.82 -0.21
N ARG A 48 8.15 -13.81 0.52
CA ARG A 48 6.85 -13.73 1.22
C ARG A 48 6.79 -12.62 2.27
N ALA A 49 7.88 -12.32 2.96
CA ALA A 49 7.89 -11.28 4.00
C ALA A 49 7.65 -9.89 3.41
N LEU A 50 8.20 -9.62 2.22
CA LEU A 50 7.99 -8.37 1.51
C LEU A 50 6.52 -8.25 1.03
N VAL A 51 5.96 -9.31 0.46
CA VAL A 51 4.55 -9.37 0.05
C VAL A 51 3.61 -9.11 1.23
N LEU A 52 3.88 -9.71 2.40
CA LEU A 52 3.11 -9.46 3.62
C LEU A 52 3.23 -8.02 4.11
N THR A 53 4.40 -7.39 3.96
CA THR A 53 4.60 -5.98 4.31
C THR A 53 3.78 -5.06 3.40
N TRP A 54 3.74 -5.35 2.10
CA TRP A 54 2.88 -4.65 1.16
C TRP A 54 1.39 -4.82 1.47
N TRP A 55 0.97 -6.03 1.86
CA TRP A 55 -0.39 -6.28 2.35
C TRP A 55 -0.70 -5.47 3.59
N ALA A 56 0.18 -5.48 4.59
CA ALA A 56 0.02 -4.67 5.79
C ALA A 56 -0.13 -3.18 5.44
N PHE A 57 0.67 -2.69 4.49
CA PHE A 57 0.58 -1.32 4.02
C PHE A 57 -0.75 -1.03 3.31
N ALA A 58 -1.21 -1.91 2.43
CA ALA A 58 -2.52 -1.81 1.80
C ALA A 58 -3.66 -1.81 2.82
N MET A 59 -3.57 -2.62 3.89
CA MET A 59 -4.57 -2.62 4.97
C MET A 59 -4.66 -1.28 5.71
N THR A 60 -3.57 -0.50 5.77
CA THR A 60 -3.65 0.86 6.34
C THR A 60 -4.51 1.79 5.50
N ALA A 61 -4.51 1.64 4.16
CA ALA A 61 -5.41 2.37 3.28
C ALA A 61 -6.87 1.91 3.44
N LEU A 62 -7.10 0.63 3.71
CA LEU A 62 -8.44 0.15 4.05
C LEU A 62 -8.94 0.75 5.38
N LEU A 63 -8.07 0.83 6.40
CA LEU A 63 -8.37 1.44 7.69
C LEU A 63 -8.60 2.97 7.60
N MET A 64 -8.16 3.62 6.52
CA MET A 64 -8.49 5.03 6.28
C MET A 64 -9.99 5.25 6.02
N VAL A 65 -10.71 4.27 5.48
CA VAL A 65 -12.17 4.39 5.25
C VAL A 65 -12.93 4.62 6.56
N PRO A 66 -12.85 3.74 7.58
CA PRO A 66 -13.49 3.99 8.86
C PRO A 66 -12.91 5.21 9.58
N LEU A 67 -11.62 5.54 9.41
CA LEU A 67 -11.07 6.79 9.96
C LEU A 67 -11.80 8.02 9.41
N VAL A 68 -11.96 8.10 8.08
CA VAL A 68 -12.66 9.22 7.43
C VAL A 68 -14.11 9.28 7.91
N VAL A 69 -14.83 8.15 7.92
CA VAL A 69 -16.24 8.13 8.35
C VAL A 69 -16.41 8.57 9.80
N LEU A 70 -15.60 8.03 10.71
CA LEU A 70 -15.65 8.35 12.14
C LEU A 70 -15.25 9.81 12.42
N THR A 71 -14.30 10.33 11.66
CA THR A 71 -13.85 11.72 11.80
C THR A 71 -14.88 12.69 11.22
N SER A 72 -15.46 12.36 10.07
CA SER A 72 -16.55 13.14 9.48
C SER A 72 -17.76 13.26 10.41
N ASP A 73 -18.15 12.16 11.04
CA ASP A 73 -19.23 12.14 12.04
C ASP A 73 -18.88 12.98 13.29
N ALA A 74 -17.63 12.89 13.77
CA ALA A 74 -17.20 13.62 14.97
C ALA A 74 -17.11 15.15 14.79
N TYR A 75 -17.02 15.65 13.55
CA TYR A 75 -16.86 17.06 13.21
C TYR A 75 -17.98 17.61 12.32
N ASP A 76 -19.09 16.89 12.19
CA ASP A 76 -20.23 17.26 11.33
C ASP A 76 -19.81 17.62 9.89
N ALA A 77 -18.86 16.86 9.32
CA ALA A 77 -18.33 17.13 8.00
C ALA A 77 -19.38 16.90 6.90
N THR A 78 -19.29 17.69 5.83
CA THR A 78 -20.22 17.57 4.70
C THR A 78 -20.10 16.20 4.01
N ALA A 79 -21.19 15.76 3.37
CA ALA A 79 -21.18 14.54 2.55
C ALA A 79 -20.06 14.56 1.51
N LEU A 80 -19.80 15.73 0.89
CA LEU A 80 -18.71 15.90 -0.08
C LEU A 80 -17.34 15.59 0.55
N THR A 81 -17.05 16.12 1.74
CA THR A 81 -15.80 15.86 2.47
C THR A 81 -15.60 14.38 2.73
N THR A 82 -16.63 13.69 3.22
CA THR A 82 -16.60 12.25 3.50
C THR A 82 -16.40 11.44 2.22
N THR A 83 -17.14 11.76 1.16
CA THR A 83 -17.02 11.08 -0.14
C THR A 83 -15.62 11.22 -0.70
N VAL A 84 -15.05 12.42 -0.71
CA VAL A 84 -13.68 12.65 -1.20
C VAL A 84 -12.66 11.87 -0.37
N GLY A 85 -12.79 11.87 0.96
CA GLY A 85 -11.88 11.11 1.83
C GLY A 85 -11.96 9.59 1.60
N VAL A 86 -13.16 9.04 1.42
CA VAL A 86 -13.36 7.61 1.10
C VAL A 86 -12.80 7.28 -0.28
N LEU A 87 -13.02 8.14 -1.28
CA LEU A 87 -12.43 7.96 -2.61
C LEU A 87 -10.90 8.01 -2.57
N ALA A 88 -10.32 8.93 -1.81
CA ALA A 88 -8.87 9.00 -1.62
C ALA A 88 -8.32 7.70 -0.99
N ALA A 89 -8.99 7.18 0.04
CA ALA A 89 -8.64 5.89 0.65
C ALA A 89 -8.74 4.73 -0.35
N ALA A 90 -9.77 4.72 -1.19
CA ALA A 90 -9.93 3.71 -2.24
C ALA A 90 -8.82 3.81 -3.30
N VAL A 91 -8.50 5.02 -3.79
CA VAL A 91 -7.40 5.23 -4.75
C VAL A 91 -6.05 4.80 -4.16
N GLN A 92 -5.79 5.15 -2.89
CA GLN A 92 -4.60 4.71 -2.18
C GLN A 92 -4.54 3.18 -2.07
N LEU A 93 -5.64 2.53 -1.70
CA LEU A 93 -5.72 1.07 -1.60
C LEU A 93 -5.45 0.40 -2.94
N LEU A 94 -6.07 0.88 -4.03
CA LEU A 94 -5.83 0.37 -5.38
C LEU A 94 -4.37 0.54 -5.82
N GLY A 95 -3.77 1.70 -5.53
CA GLY A 95 -2.37 1.98 -5.81
C GLY A 95 -1.38 1.10 -5.03
N LEU A 96 -1.78 0.60 -3.85
CA LEU A 96 -0.98 -0.30 -3.03
C LEU A 96 -1.21 -1.77 -3.36
N ILE A 97 -2.46 -2.18 -3.61
CA ILE A 97 -2.85 -3.56 -3.96
C ILE A 97 -2.15 -4.05 -5.24
N ARG A 98 -1.78 -3.16 -6.16
CA ARG A 98 -1.00 -3.57 -7.34
C ARG A 98 0.29 -4.30 -6.99
N TRP A 99 0.99 -3.91 -5.91
CA TRP A 99 2.27 -4.50 -5.54
C TRP A 99 2.20 -5.97 -5.10
N PRO A 100 1.37 -6.34 -4.10
CA PRO A 100 1.29 -7.72 -3.66
C PRO A 100 0.59 -8.68 -4.64
N PHE A 101 -0.12 -8.18 -5.66
CA PHE A 101 -0.80 -9.01 -6.66
C PHE A 101 -0.09 -9.04 -8.02
N LEU A 102 0.22 -7.88 -8.60
CA LEU A 102 0.76 -7.80 -9.96
C LEU A 102 2.24 -8.18 -10.01
N VAL A 103 3.03 -7.77 -9.01
CA VAL A 103 4.48 -7.95 -9.03
C VAL A 103 4.91 -9.43 -8.88
N PRO A 104 4.32 -10.25 -8.00
CA PRO A 104 4.61 -11.69 -7.98
C PRO A 104 4.30 -12.37 -9.32
N TYR A 105 3.15 -12.04 -9.92
CA TYR A 105 2.75 -12.60 -11.22
C TYR A 105 3.75 -12.23 -12.33
N LEU A 106 4.19 -10.97 -12.38
CA LEU A 106 5.21 -10.52 -13.33
C LEU A 106 6.58 -11.17 -13.08
N ALA A 107 6.96 -11.38 -11.81
CA ALA A 107 8.22 -12.00 -11.45
C ALA A 107 8.28 -13.49 -11.88
N GLU A 108 7.15 -14.20 -11.82
CA GLU A 108 7.04 -15.59 -12.27
C GLU A 108 7.16 -15.71 -13.80
N HIS A 109 6.55 -14.79 -14.57
CA HIS A 109 6.55 -14.84 -16.03
C HIS A 109 7.79 -14.22 -16.67
N ALA A 110 8.50 -13.32 -15.99
CA ALA A 110 9.76 -12.75 -16.48
C ALA A 110 10.90 -13.78 -16.58
N GLY A 111 10.78 -14.93 -15.90
CA GLY A 111 11.73 -16.04 -16.00
C GLY A 111 11.44 -17.03 -17.13
N ASP A 112 10.37 -16.83 -17.92
CA ASP A 112 9.98 -17.73 -19.00
C ASP A 112 10.76 -17.39 -20.29
N PRO A 113 11.61 -18.28 -20.82
CA PRO A 113 12.41 -18.05 -22.04
C PRO A 113 11.56 -17.76 -23.28
N ALA A 114 10.27 -18.04 -23.25
CA ALA A 114 9.33 -17.75 -24.33
C ALA A 114 9.03 -16.25 -24.51
N THR A 115 9.45 -15.38 -23.58
CA THR A 115 9.21 -13.94 -23.62
C THR A 115 10.34 -13.14 -24.27
N ASP A 116 11.46 -13.80 -24.62
CA ASP A 116 12.69 -13.19 -25.18
C ASP A 116 12.69 -13.13 -26.72
N ILE A 117 11.49 -13.07 -27.32
CA ILE A 117 11.27 -12.91 -28.76
C ILE A 117 10.53 -11.59 -29.05
N HIS A 118 11.13 -10.46 -28.70
CA HIS A 118 10.87 -9.16 -29.34
C HIS A 118 12.04 -8.18 -29.17
#